data_AF-A0A432X8I1-F1
#
_entry.id   AF-A0A432X8I1-F1
#
_cell.length_a   1.000
_cell.length_b   1.000
_cell.length_c   1.000
_cell.angle_alpha   90.00
_cell.angle_beta   90.00
_cell.angle_gamma   90.00
#
_symmetry.space_group_name_H-M   'P 1'
#
loop_
_entity.id
_entity.type
_entity.pdbx_description
1 polymer ?
#
loop_
_entity_poly.entity_id
_entity_poly.type
_entity_poly.pdbx_seq_one_letter_code
_entity_poly.pdbx_strand_id
1 'polypeptide(L)' 'MDLYSRRIIGWSINKRMTTDLVLQSVKQAYWLRKHPKGVVFHSDRGSQYTSKKLKS' A
#
# COMPACT_ATOMS: atom_id res chain seq x y z
N MET A 1 1.72 -6.64 -2.02
CA MET A 1 2.55 -7.86 -1.90
C MET A 1 3.99 -7.47 -2.20
N ASP A 2 4.97 -8.07 -1.51
CA ASP A 2 6.37 -7.95 -1.92
C ASP A 2 6.64 -8.88 -3.12
N LEU A 3 7.11 -8.32 -4.23
CA LEU A 3 7.26 -9.10 -5.46
C LEU A 3 8.43 -10.10 -5.39
N TYR A 4 9.50 -9.74 -4.68
CA TYR A 4 10.68 -10.60 -4.52
C TYR A 4 10.36 -11.85 -3.70
N SER A 5 9.85 -11.68 -2.48
CA SER A 5 9.58 -12.81 -1.56
C SER A 5 8.18 -13.41 -1.69
N ARG A 6 7.29 -12.80 -2.49
CA ARG A 6 5.86 -13.15 -2.58
C ARG A 6 5.11 -13.07 -1.24
N ARG A 7 5.65 -12.36 -0.24
CA ARG A 7 4.99 -12.20 1.06
C ARG A 7 3.97 -11.06 1.03
N ILE A 8 2.86 -11.26 1.73
CA ILE A 8 1.96 -10.16 2.11
C ILE A 8 2.63 -9.40 3.26
N ILE A 9 2.91 -8.12 3.05
CA ILE A 9 3.70 -7.29 3.97
C ILE A 9 2.92 -6.10 4.56
N GLY A 10 1.63 -5.99 4.25
CA GLY A 10 0.74 -4.98 4.81
C GLY A 10 -0.70 -5.23 4.36
N TRP A 11 -1.65 -5.02 5.27
CA TRP A 11 -3.08 -5.20 5.04
C TRP A 11 -3.89 -4.29 5.96
N SER A 12 -5.08 -3.87 5.53
CA SER A 12 -6.04 -3.18 6.41
C SER A 12 -7.45 -3.53 5.94
N ILE A 13 -8.38 -3.70 6.89
CA ILE A 13 -9.72 -4.22 6.62
C ILE A 13 -10.74 -3.29 7.27
N ASN A 14 -11.80 -2.97 6.53
CA ASN A 14 -12.97 -2.27 7.01
C ASN A 14 -14.18 -2.70 6.17
N LYS A 15 -15.39 -2.50 6.69
CA LYS A 15 -16.67 -2.78 6.01
C LYS A 15 -16.82 -2.05 4.68
N ARG A 16 -16.15 -0.90 4.51
CA ARG A 16 -16.13 -0.13 3.26
C ARG A 16 -14.71 0.04 2.76
N MET A 17 -14.51 -0.14 1.45
CA MET A 17 -13.23 0.12 0.80
C MET A 17 -12.97 1.63 0.74
N THR A 18 -11.90 2.09 1.39
CA THR A 18 -11.50 3.51 1.42
C THR A 18 -10.01 3.66 1.13
N THR A 19 -9.61 4.84 0.68
CA THR A 19 -8.20 5.22 0.51
C THR A 19 -7.38 5.06 1.79
N ASP A 20 -7.98 5.27 2.96
CA ASP A 20 -7.26 5.19 4.23
C ASP A 20 -6.79 3.75 4.53
N LEU A 21 -7.52 2.73 4.09
CA LEU A 21 -7.07 1.33 4.18
C LEU A 21 -5.80 1.09 3.36
N VAL A 22 -5.78 1.63 2.14
CA VAL A 22 -4.60 1.54 1.26
C VAL A 22 -3.40 2.22 1.93
N LEU A 23 -3.58 3.45 2.42
CA LEU A 23 -2.52 4.18 3.13
C LEU A 23 -1.98 3.41 4.34
N GLN A 24 -2.86 2.79 5.14
CA GLN A 24 -2.43 1.98 6.28
C GLN A 24 -1.63 0.75 5.84
N SER A 25 -2.10 0.03 4.83
CA SER A 25 -1.39 -1.16 4.32
C SER A 25 -0.01 -0.81 3.75
N VAL A 26 0.11 0.30 3.03
CA VAL A 26 1.39 0.80 2.48
C VAL A 26 2.33 1.22 3.61
N LYS A 27 1.82 1.91 4.64
CA LYS A 27 2.62 2.26 5.82
C LYS A 27 3.18 1.01 6.51
N GLN A 28 2.34 0.00 6.75
CA GLN A 28 2.80 -1.27 7.35
C GLN A 28 3.94 -1.91 6.54
N ALA A 29 3.76 -1.98 5.21
CA ALA A 29 4.78 -2.52 4.31
C ALA A 29 6.10 -1.73 4.36
N TYR A 30 6.03 -0.40 4.42
CA TYR A 30 7.18 0.49 4.50
C TYR A 30 7.97 0.31 5.81
N TRP A 31 7.26 0.23 6.95
CA TRP A 31 7.87 0.00 8.26
C TRP A 31 8.47 -1.41 8.37
N LEU A 32 7.75 -2.44 7.91
CA LEU A 32 8.23 -3.83 7.95
C LEU A 32 9.54 -4.01 7.17
N ARG A 33 9.73 -3.24 6.10
CA ARG A 33 10.94 -3.23 5.26
C ARG A 33 12.02 -2.25 5.71
N LYS A 34 11.86 -1.63 6.89
CA LYS A 34 12.82 -0.67 7.45
C LYS A 34 13.12 0.51 6.52
N HIS A 35 12.07 1.14 5.99
CA HIS A 35 12.17 2.37 5.19
C HIS A 35 12.98 2.26 3.91
N PRO A 36 12.60 1.35 2.98
CA PRO A 36 13.33 1.18 1.73
C PRO A 36 13.23 2.44 0.85
N LYS A 37 14.32 2.77 0.17
CA LYS A 37 14.39 3.86 -0.82
C LYS A 37 14.27 3.29 -2.24
N GLY A 38 13.73 4.09 -3.17
CA GLY A 38 13.63 3.69 -4.59
C GLY A 38 12.60 2.60 -4.89
N VAL A 39 11.60 2.43 -4.02
CA VAL A 39 10.53 1.43 -4.22
C VAL A 39 9.46 1.93 -5.17
N VAL A 40 8.97 1.03 -6.03
CA VAL A 40 7.84 1.30 -6.92
C VAL A 40 6.58 0.67 -6.32
N PHE A 41 5.56 1.50 -6.08
CA PHE A 41 4.24 1.03 -5.69
C PHE A 41 3.42 0.71 -6.95
N HIS A 42 3.05 -0.56 -7.11
CA HIS A 42 2.17 -1.00 -8.19
C HIS A 42 0.73 -1.14 -7.68
N SER A 43 -0.21 -0.49 -8.38
CA SER A 43 -1.65 -0.59 -8.16
C SER A 43 -2.35 -0.71 -9.51
N ASP A 44 -3.45 -1.44 -9.52
CA ASP A 44 -4.41 -1.57 -10.62
C ASP A 44 -5.22 -0.28 -10.90
N ARG A 45 -4.95 0.82 -10.15
CA ARG A 45 -5.55 2.15 -10.30
C ARG A 45 -7.06 2.21 -10.07
N GLY A 46 -7.60 1.37 -9.17
CA GLY A 46 -8.95 1.55 -8.65
C GLY A 46 -9.17 2.94 -7.99
N SER A 47 -10.42 3.38 -7.85
CA SER A 47 -10.76 4.74 -7.38
C SER A 47 -10.19 5.10 -6.01
N GLN A 48 -9.95 4.12 -5.16
CA GLN A 48 -9.33 4.28 -3.84
C GLN A 48 -7.83 4.60 -3.94
N TYR A 49 -7.18 4.18 -5.02
CA TYR A 49 -5.76 4.39 -5.33
C TYR A 49 -5.51 5.68 -6.13
N THR A 50 -6.53 6.21 -6.81
CA THR A 50 -6.42 7.45 -7.61
C THR A 50 -6.65 8.73 -6.79
N SER A 51 -6.92 8.61 -5.49
CA SER A 51 -7.14 9.76 -4.61
C SER A 51 -5.92 10.66 -4.51
N LYS A 52 -6.13 11.96 -4.23
CA LYS A 52 -5.02 12.91 -3.98
C LYS A 52 -4.10 12.48 -2.83
N LYS A 53 -4.59 11.70 -1.87
CA LYS A 53 -3.79 11.24 -0.72
C LYS A 53 -2.73 10.18 -1.07
N LEU A 54 -2.85 9.53 -2.24
CA LEU A 54 -1.95 8.48 -2.70
C LEU A 54 -1.09 8.89 -3.91
N LYS A 55 -1.32 10.10 -4.45
CA LYS A 55 -0.45 10.64 -5.50
C LYS A 55 0.89 11.02 -4.87
N SER A 56 1.95 10.35 -5.32
CA SER A 56 3.35 10.62 -4.98
C SER A 56 3.84 11.91 -5.63
#